data_AF-A0A418RMS5-F1
#
_entry.id   AF-A0A418RMS5-F1
#
_cell.length_a   1.000
_cell.length_b   1.000
_cell.length_c   1.000
_cell.angle_alpha   90.00
_cell.angle_beta   90.00
_cell.angle_gamma   90.00
#
_symmetry.space_group_name_H-M   'P 1'
#
loop_
_entity.id
_entity.type
_entity.pdbx_description
1 polymer ?
#
loop_
_entity_poly.entity_id
_entity_poly.type
_entity_poly.pdbx_seq_one_letter_code
_entity_poly.pdbx_strand_id
1 'polypeptide(L)'
;MPGVVNQYKPSLQYCLIDENNYTDTELASLNNLVAAVFRLEHASSPSAVSDLVKLLIDWLDDRPDLRKMFAHWLRATLMRKPEYGIVMPQVDELQEIRVMLADKLEVWAKAYIAEGKQEGRQEGEIKGRQEGEALALQKLLAKRFGVIPVEITAQIASASLEQIEQWFDSAIDAHLLTDVFK
;
A
#
# COMPACT_ATOMS: atom_id res chain seq x y z
N MET A 1 -23.51 -23.21 -5.00
CA MET A 1 -24.42 -23.25 -6.16
C MET A 1 -25.30 -24.49 -6.04
N PRO A 2 -26.64 -24.37 -6.04
CA PRO A 2 -27.52 -25.54 -5.96
C PRO A 2 -27.85 -26.08 -7.37
N GLY A 3 -27.89 -27.41 -7.51
CA GLY A 3 -28.45 -28.10 -8.67
C GLY A 3 -27.47 -28.96 -9.49
N VAL A 4 -28.01 -29.55 -10.56
CA VAL A 4 -27.40 -30.54 -11.49
C VAL A 4 -26.07 -30.08 -12.10
N VAL A 5 -25.76 -28.79 -12.03
CA VAL A 5 -24.52 -28.19 -12.54
C VAL A 5 -23.30 -28.54 -11.67
N ASN A 6 -23.51 -28.95 -10.41
CA ASN A 6 -22.42 -29.26 -9.49
C ASN A 6 -21.58 -30.48 -9.95
N GLN A 7 -22.17 -31.39 -10.73
CA GLN A 7 -21.47 -32.57 -11.28
C GLN A 7 -20.54 -32.22 -12.46
N TYR A 8 -20.67 -31.02 -13.04
CA TYR A 8 -19.82 -30.53 -14.12
C TYR A 8 -18.75 -29.55 -13.61
N LYS A 9 -18.63 -29.35 -12.28
CA LYS A 9 -17.60 -28.49 -11.72
C LYS A 9 -16.27 -29.25 -11.72
N PRO A 10 -15.25 -28.82 -12.51
CA PRO A 10 -13.97 -29.51 -12.54
C PRO A 10 -13.32 -29.46 -11.16
N SER A 11 -12.89 -30.62 -10.66
CA SER A 11 -12.04 -30.72 -9.48
C SER A 11 -10.59 -30.71 -9.94
N LEU A 12 -9.85 -29.68 -9.55
CA LEU A 12 -8.45 -29.49 -9.91
C LEU A 12 -7.62 -29.43 -8.63
N GLN A 13 -6.50 -30.14 -8.60
CA GLN A 13 -5.47 -29.93 -7.60
C GLN A 13 -4.59 -28.78 -8.08
N TYR A 14 -4.41 -27.77 -7.23
CA TYR A 14 -3.54 -26.63 -7.52
C TYR A 14 -2.62 -26.35 -6.34
N CYS A 15 -1.42 -25.87 -6.63
CA CYS A 15 -0.53 -25.28 -5.65
C CYS A 15 -0.79 -23.78 -5.64
N LEU A 16 -1.35 -23.25 -4.55
CA LEU A 16 -1.54 -21.80 -4.40
C LEU A 16 -0.21 -21.17 -4.00
N ILE A 17 0.30 -20.29 -4.85
CA ILE A 17 1.38 -19.38 -4.50
C ILE A 17 0.72 -18.02 -4.23
N ASP A 18 0.53 -17.71 -2.96
CA ASP A 18 -0.03 -16.42 -2.53
C ASP A 18 1.11 -15.40 -2.42
N GLU A 19 1.24 -14.55 -3.45
CA GLU A 19 2.27 -13.51 -3.54
C GLU A 19 2.26 -12.57 -2.33
N ASN A 20 1.06 -12.16 -1.87
CA ASN A 20 0.91 -11.18 -0.78
C ASN A 20 1.25 -11.76 0.60
N ASN A 21 1.41 -13.09 0.71
CA ASN A 21 1.75 -13.75 1.96
C ASN A 21 3.26 -13.78 2.22
N TYR A 22 4.09 -13.37 1.26
CA TYR A 22 5.54 -13.31 1.43
C TYR A 22 5.99 -11.91 1.82
N THR A 23 6.77 -11.83 2.90
CA THR A 23 7.47 -10.60 3.28
C THR A 23 8.71 -10.34 2.41
N ASP A 24 9.14 -9.09 2.34
CA ASP A 24 10.37 -8.71 1.63
C ASP A 24 11.60 -9.49 2.11
N THR A 25 11.68 -9.76 3.42
CA THR A 25 12.77 -10.53 4.02
C THR A 25 12.75 -12.00 3.60
N GLU A 26 11.56 -12.60 3.52
CA GLU A 26 11.42 -13.97 3.05
C GLU A 26 11.80 -14.05 1.57
N LEU A 27 11.27 -13.15 0.74
CA LEU A 27 11.60 -13.10 -0.68
C LEU A 27 13.09 -12.85 -0.94
N ALA A 28 13.74 -12.01 -0.12
CA ALA A 28 15.17 -11.76 -0.22
C ALA A 28 16.03 -13.00 0.10
N SER A 29 15.53 -13.91 0.94
CA SER A 29 16.21 -15.18 1.26
C SER A 29 16.06 -16.23 0.14
N LEU A 30 14.97 -16.14 -0.62
CA LEU A 30 14.64 -17.04 -1.71
C LEU A 30 15.39 -16.60 -2.98
N ASN A 31 16.65 -17.04 -3.12
CA ASN A 31 17.51 -16.71 -4.28
C ASN A 31 17.06 -17.42 -5.58
N ASN A 32 15.87 -17.08 -6.08
CA ASN A 32 15.32 -17.64 -7.31
C ASN A 32 14.52 -16.58 -8.12
N LEU A 33 14.25 -16.91 -9.38
CA LEU A 33 13.65 -15.97 -10.32
C LEU A 33 12.17 -15.66 -10.04
N VAL A 34 11.42 -16.55 -9.40
CA VAL A 34 10.03 -16.28 -9.00
C VAL A 34 10.01 -15.25 -7.88
N ALA A 35 10.89 -15.41 -6.88
CA ALA A 35 11.07 -14.42 -5.83
C ALA A 35 11.57 -13.09 -6.38
N ALA A 36 12.44 -13.09 -7.41
CA ALA A 36 12.84 -11.85 -8.08
C ALA A 36 11.65 -11.12 -8.72
N VAL A 37 10.73 -11.86 -9.36
CA VAL A 37 9.51 -11.27 -9.94
C VAL A 37 8.64 -10.64 -8.84
N PHE A 38 8.38 -11.36 -7.75
CA PHE A 38 7.57 -10.83 -6.63
C PHE A 38 8.23 -9.61 -5.97
N ARG A 39 9.57 -9.63 -5.81
CA ARG A 39 10.31 -8.47 -5.30
C ARG A 39 10.21 -7.25 -6.21
N LEU A 40 10.09 -7.43 -7.52
CA LEU A 40 9.88 -6.30 -8.44
C LEU A 40 8.46 -5.73 -8.29
N GLU A 41 7.45 -6.59 -8.18
CA GLU A 41 6.05 -6.14 -8.02
C GLU A 41 5.83 -5.44 -6.67
N HIS A 42 6.50 -5.91 -5.61
CA HIS A 42 6.52 -5.25 -4.29
C HIS A 42 7.49 -4.04 -4.23
N ALA A 43 8.34 -3.84 -5.25
CA ALA A 43 9.37 -2.80 -5.20
C ALA A 43 8.72 -1.41 -5.15
N SER A 44 8.72 -0.86 -3.94
CA SER A 44 8.17 0.47 -3.68
C SER A 44 9.24 1.56 -3.84
N SER A 45 10.49 1.23 -4.17
CA SER A 45 11.55 2.23 -4.30
C SER A 45 12.47 2.01 -5.51
N PRO A 46 13.01 3.10 -6.10
CA PRO A 46 13.94 3.02 -7.23
C PRO A 46 15.24 2.25 -6.88
N SER A 47 15.70 2.37 -5.63
CA SER A 47 16.86 1.61 -5.12
C SER A 47 16.59 0.12 -5.08
N ALA A 48 15.40 -0.30 -4.64
CA ALA A 48 15.02 -1.72 -4.62
C ALA A 48 15.03 -2.34 -6.02
N VAL A 49 14.52 -1.61 -7.03
CA VAL A 49 14.59 -2.03 -8.43
C VAL A 49 16.05 -2.12 -8.91
N SER A 50 16.88 -1.13 -8.60
CA SER A 50 18.31 -1.13 -8.97
C SER A 50 19.07 -2.32 -8.37
N ASP A 51 18.83 -2.61 -7.09
CA ASP A 51 19.47 -3.72 -6.39
C ASP A 51 18.99 -5.08 -6.93
N LEU A 52 17.71 -5.19 -7.28
CA LEU A 52 17.18 -6.38 -7.94
C LEU A 52 17.82 -6.60 -9.32
N VAL A 53 17.98 -5.54 -10.12
CA VAL A 53 18.66 -5.63 -11.43
C VAL A 53 20.12 -6.09 -11.27
N LYS A 54 20.84 -5.63 -10.23
CA LYS A 54 22.19 -6.13 -9.92
C LYS A 54 22.18 -7.63 -9.62
N LEU A 55 21.27 -8.08 -8.75
CA LEU A 55 21.13 -9.50 -8.43
C LEU A 55 20.83 -10.35 -9.67
N LEU A 56 19.93 -9.89 -10.55
CA LEU A 56 19.60 -10.60 -11.78
C LEU A 56 20.77 -10.66 -12.76
N ILE A 57 21.60 -9.62 -12.84
CA ILE A 57 22.83 -9.64 -13.65
C ILE A 57 23.77 -10.75 -13.16
N ASP A 58 23.94 -10.86 -11.84
CA ASP A 58 24.82 -11.86 -11.22
C ASP A 58 24.25 -13.28 -11.34
N TRP A 59 22.94 -13.47 -11.11
CA TRP A 59 22.28 -14.78 -11.16
C TRP A 59 22.15 -15.36 -12.57
N LEU A 60 22.19 -14.50 -13.60
CA LEU A 60 21.99 -14.90 -15.00
C LEU A 60 23.28 -14.80 -15.81
N ASP A 61 24.45 -14.81 -15.18
CA ASP A 61 25.74 -14.68 -15.88
C ASP A 61 26.04 -15.80 -16.86
N ASP A 62 25.62 -17.02 -16.53
CA ASP A 62 25.74 -18.19 -17.37
C ASP A 62 24.54 -18.39 -18.32
N ARG A 63 23.55 -17.48 -18.33
CA ARG A 63 22.25 -17.65 -19.01
C ARG A 63 21.87 -16.44 -19.86
N PRO A 64 22.55 -16.20 -21.00
CA PRO A 64 22.34 -15.02 -21.85
C PRO A 64 20.90 -14.91 -22.38
N ASP A 65 20.28 -16.02 -22.79
CA ASP A 65 18.90 -16.01 -23.30
C ASP A 65 17.90 -15.56 -22.22
N LEU A 66 18.11 -16.01 -20.97
CA LEU A 66 17.25 -15.66 -19.85
C LEU A 66 17.51 -14.22 -19.39
N ARG A 67 18.77 -13.78 -19.39
CA ARG A 67 19.14 -12.39 -19.16
C ARG A 67 18.43 -11.46 -20.14
N LYS A 68 18.45 -11.78 -21.43
CA LYS A 68 17.74 -11.04 -22.47
C LYS A 68 16.23 -11.03 -22.24
N MET A 69 15.63 -12.17 -21.92
CA MET A 69 14.20 -12.26 -21.59
C MET A 69 13.82 -11.34 -20.41
N PHE A 70 14.62 -11.36 -19.35
CA PHE A 70 14.40 -10.51 -18.18
C PHE A 70 14.58 -9.03 -18.50
N ALA A 71 15.51 -8.65 -19.38
CA ALA A 71 15.64 -7.26 -19.82
C ALA A 71 14.37 -6.77 -20.54
N HIS A 72 13.82 -7.57 -21.46
CA HIS A 72 12.58 -7.24 -22.16
C HIS A 72 11.39 -7.15 -21.21
N TRP A 73 11.28 -8.12 -20.29
CA TRP A 73 10.22 -8.13 -19.29
C TRP A 73 10.31 -6.94 -18.33
N LEU A 74 11.48 -6.67 -17.74
CA LEU A 74 11.70 -5.52 -16.85
C LEU A 74 11.35 -4.21 -17.54
N ARG A 75 11.79 -4.01 -18.77
CA ARG A 75 11.43 -2.84 -19.57
C ARG A 75 9.92 -2.72 -19.69
N ALA A 76 9.23 -3.79 -20.09
CA ALA A 76 7.78 -3.79 -20.24
C ALA A 76 7.05 -3.53 -18.92
N THR A 77 7.49 -4.13 -17.82
CA THR A 77 6.90 -3.96 -16.48
C THR A 77 7.07 -2.53 -15.98
N LEU A 78 8.29 -1.98 -16.09
CA LEU A 78 8.58 -0.62 -15.68
C LEU A 78 7.81 0.42 -16.51
N MET A 79 7.58 0.16 -17.80
CA MET A 79 6.77 1.05 -18.66
C MET A 79 5.25 0.96 -18.41
N ARG A 80 4.75 -0.09 -17.73
CA ARG A 80 3.32 -0.25 -17.43
C ARG A 80 2.85 0.58 -16.25
N LYS A 81 3.77 1.05 -15.42
CA LYS A 81 3.51 1.80 -14.21
C LYS A 81 3.68 3.29 -14.52
N PRO A 82 2.59 4.00 -14.88
CA PRO A 82 2.67 5.42 -15.26
C PRO A 82 3.23 6.28 -14.14
N GLU A 83 3.12 5.83 -12.88
CA GLU A 83 3.68 6.46 -11.68
C GLU A 83 5.18 6.69 -11.81
N TYR A 84 5.88 5.82 -12.55
CA TYR A 84 7.31 5.93 -12.73
C TYR A 84 7.73 6.91 -13.86
N GLY A 85 6.82 7.33 -14.73
CA GLY A 85 7.09 8.30 -15.80
C GLY A 85 8.25 7.91 -16.74
N ILE A 86 8.51 6.61 -16.91
CA ILE A 86 9.70 6.10 -17.58
C ILE A 86 9.43 5.93 -19.07
N VAL A 87 10.27 6.58 -19.87
CA VAL A 87 10.40 6.26 -21.28
C VAL A 87 11.73 5.56 -21.47
N MET A 88 11.68 4.25 -21.70
CA MET A 88 12.88 3.47 -22.04
C MET A 88 12.95 3.24 -23.56
N PRO A 89 14.09 3.50 -24.23
CA PRO A 89 14.38 2.93 -25.55
C PRO A 89 14.28 1.40 -25.54
N GLN A 90 14.38 0.79 -26.71
CA GLN A 90 14.60 -0.66 -26.76
C GLN A 90 15.91 -0.98 -26.05
N VAL A 91 15.85 -1.92 -25.11
CA VAL A 91 16.99 -2.40 -24.32
C VAL A 91 17.00 -3.92 -24.44
N ASP A 92 18.15 -4.46 -24.81
CA ASP A 92 18.36 -5.89 -24.98
C ASP A 92 19.07 -6.50 -23.76
N GLU A 93 19.71 -5.67 -22.92
CA GLU A 93 20.56 -6.11 -21.81
C GLU A 93 20.20 -5.48 -20.46
N LEU A 94 20.34 -6.26 -19.39
CA LEU A 94 20.07 -5.79 -18.01
C LEU A 94 21.02 -4.67 -17.58
N GLN A 95 22.24 -4.65 -18.12
CA GLN A 95 23.24 -3.63 -17.86
C GLN A 95 22.78 -2.26 -18.35
N GLU A 96 22.09 -2.20 -19.51
CA GLU A 96 21.53 -0.95 -20.05
C GLU A 96 20.43 -0.42 -19.14
N ILE A 97 19.54 -1.29 -18.68
CA ILE A 97 18.51 -0.95 -17.69
C ILE A 97 19.15 -0.41 -16.42
N ARG A 98 20.20 -1.06 -15.91
CA ARG A 98 20.91 -0.61 -14.69
C ARG A 98 21.49 0.80 -14.86
N VAL A 99 22.16 1.07 -15.98
CA VAL A 99 22.74 2.40 -16.27
C VAL A 99 21.64 3.45 -16.36
N MET A 100 20.56 3.15 -17.08
CA MET A 100 19.45 4.09 -17.22
C MET A 100 18.72 4.34 -15.91
N LEU A 101 18.56 3.31 -15.07
CA LEU A 101 18.03 3.48 -13.72
C LEU A 101 18.92 4.43 -12.93
N ALA A 102 20.25 4.25 -12.96
CA ALA A 102 21.18 5.12 -12.24
C ALA A 102 21.01 6.61 -12.60
N ASP A 103 20.81 6.92 -13.89
CA ASP A 103 20.57 8.30 -14.36
C ASP A 103 19.19 8.85 -13.96
N LYS A 104 18.20 7.96 -13.77
CA LYS A 104 16.81 8.32 -13.46
C LYS A 104 16.45 8.21 -11.97
N LEU A 105 17.30 7.59 -11.16
CA LEU A 105 17.12 7.37 -9.72
C LEU A 105 16.76 8.68 -8.99
N GLU A 106 17.44 9.78 -9.30
CA GLU A 106 17.19 11.06 -8.64
C GLU A 106 15.81 11.63 -8.94
N VAL A 107 15.35 11.49 -10.18
CA VAL A 107 14.02 11.98 -10.62
C VAL A 107 12.93 11.13 -9.96
N TRP A 108 13.08 9.81 -9.93
CA TRP A 108 12.11 8.94 -9.28
C TRP A 108 12.09 9.11 -7.76
N ALA A 109 13.26 9.25 -7.12
CA ALA A 109 13.34 9.49 -5.68
C ALA A 109 12.58 10.77 -5.30
N LYS A 110 12.70 11.84 -6.11
CA LYS A 110 11.95 13.08 -5.89
C LYS A 110 10.44 12.89 -6.05
N ALA A 111 10.00 12.18 -7.10
CA ALA A 111 8.58 11.91 -7.34
C ALA A 111 7.96 11.08 -6.19
N TYR A 112 8.65 10.02 -5.77
CA TYR A 112 8.22 9.16 -4.67
C TYR A 112 8.13 9.90 -3.34
N ILE A 113 9.12 10.74 -3.01
CA ILE A 113 9.07 11.59 -1.80
C ILE A 113 7.91 12.59 -1.87
N ALA A 114 7.63 13.14 -3.06
CA ALA A 114 6.52 14.08 -3.23
C ALA A 114 5.16 13.40 -3.02
N GLU A 115 4.97 12.20 -3.57
CA GLU A 115 3.77 11.38 -3.37
C GLU A 115 3.59 10.99 -1.90
N GLY A 116 4.61 10.43 -1.26
CA GLY A 116 4.53 10.07 0.16
C GLY A 116 4.26 11.27 1.09
N LYS A 117 4.76 12.47 0.74
CA LYS A 117 4.40 13.71 1.44
C LYS A 117 2.95 14.12 1.23
N GLN A 118 2.40 13.88 0.04
CA GLN A 118 1.02 14.18 -0.28
C GLN A 118 0.08 13.22 0.46
N GLU A 119 0.35 11.92 0.42
CA GLU A 119 -0.42 10.90 1.17
C GLU A 119 -0.36 11.19 2.67
N GLY A 120 0.83 11.37 3.23
CA GLY A 120 0.99 11.68 4.65
C GLY A 120 0.32 12.98 5.08
N ARG A 121 0.21 13.98 4.19
CA ARG A 121 -0.58 15.18 4.44
C ARG A 121 -2.08 14.87 4.47
N GLN A 122 -2.59 14.13 3.49
CA GLN A 122 -4.00 13.77 3.42
C GLN A 122 -4.44 12.93 4.63
N GLU A 123 -3.66 11.91 4.98
CA GLU A 123 -3.89 11.09 6.18
C GLU A 123 -3.84 11.96 7.45
N GLY A 124 -2.84 12.85 7.55
CA GLY A 124 -2.70 13.78 8.66
C GLY A 124 -3.87 14.76 8.79
N GLU A 125 -4.40 15.26 7.67
CA GLU A 125 -5.58 16.14 7.65
C GLU A 125 -6.84 15.40 8.09
N ILE A 126 -7.07 14.17 7.60
CA ILE A 126 -8.22 13.35 8.00
C ILE A 126 -8.15 13.02 9.50
N LYS A 127 -7.01 12.50 9.95
CA LYS A 127 -6.81 12.13 11.36
C LYS A 127 -6.88 13.34 12.28
N GLY A 128 -6.26 14.46 11.88
CA GLY A 128 -6.31 15.71 12.65
C GLY A 128 -7.72 16.28 12.75
N ARG A 129 -8.53 16.15 11.70
CA ARG A 129 -9.95 16.54 11.73
C ARG A 129 -10.74 15.67 12.70
N GLN A 130 -10.61 14.34 12.60
CA GLN A 130 -11.28 13.40 13.49
C GLN A 130 -10.92 13.63 14.97
N GLU A 131 -9.63 13.77 15.28
CA GLU A 131 -9.16 14.07 16.64
C GLU A 131 -9.69 15.43 17.13
N GLY A 132 -9.72 16.44 16.25
CA GLY A 132 -10.26 17.77 16.57
C GLY A 132 -11.75 17.74 16.90
N GLU A 133 -12.56 17.07 16.09
CA GLU A 133 -14.00 16.93 16.31
C GLU A 133 -14.31 16.08 17.55
N ALA A 134 -13.56 14.99 17.78
CA ALA A 134 -13.65 14.19 19.00
C ALA A 134 -13.40 15.04 20.26
N LEU A 135 -12.34 15.86 20.27
CA LEU A 135 -12.03 16.77 21.37
C LEU A 135 -13.11 17.85 21.55
N ALA A 136 -13.68 18.36 20.46
CA ALA A 136 -14.77 19.33 20.52
C ALA A 136 -16.04 18.72 21.14
N LEU A 137 -16.42 17.51 20.72
CA LEU A 137 -17.54 16.76 21.29
C LEU A 137 -17.33 16.50 22.78
N GLN A 138 -16.15 16.02 23.18
CA GLN A 138 -15.83 15.80 24.60
C GLN A 138 -15.96 17.10 25.41
N LYS A 139 -15.48 18.23 24.91
CA LYS A 139 -15.64 19.53 25.59
C LYS A 139 -17.11 19.94 25.70
N LEU A 140 -17.90 19.74 24.67
CA LEU A 140 -19.33 20.04 24.66
C LEU A 140 -20.08 19.21 25.71
N LEU A 141 -19.87 17.89 25.69
CA LEU A 141 -20.48 16.96 26.63
C LEU A 141 -20.07 17.27 28.08
N ALA A 142 -18.80 17.63 28.30
CA ALA A 142 -18.31 17.97 29.64
C ALA A 142 -18.98 19.24 30.17
N LYS A 143 -19.26 20.20 29.29
CA LYS A 143 -19.94 21.44 29.62
C LYS A 143 -21.44 21.25 29.89
N ARG A 144 -22.12 20.35 29.17
CA ARG A 144 -23.56 20.09 29.33
C ARG A 144 -23.87 19.13 30.49
N PHE A 145 -23.06 18.09 30.66
CA PHE A 145 -23.36 16.96 31.56
C PHE A 145 -22.37 16.80 32.71
N GLY A 146 -21.29 17.59 32.77
CA GLY A 146 -20.26 17.48 33.80
C GLY A 146 -19.19 16.43 33.45
N VAL A 147 -18.61 15.76 34.46
CA VAL A 147 -17.51 14.82 34.24
C VAL A 147 -17.97 13.65 33.36
N ILE A 148 -17.29 13.45 32.23
CA ILE A 148 -17.56 12.34 31.31
C ILE A 148 -16.79 11.09 31.77
N PRO A 149 -17.41 9.91 31.81
CA PRO A 149 -16.72 8.66 32.07
C PRO A 149 -15.58 8.37 31.08
N VAL A 150 -14.56 7.64 31.53
CA VAL A 150 -13.37 7.32 30.70
C VAL A 150 -13.73 6.43 29.52
N GLU A 151 -14.75 5.60 29.67
CA GLU A 151 -15.26 4.68 28.65
C GLU A 151 -15.85 5.45 27.46
N ILE A 152 -16.57 6.53 27.74
CA ILE A 152 -17.19 7.39 26.71
C ILE A 152 -16.12 8.20 25.98
N THR A 153 -15.10 8.69 26.69
CA THR A 153 -13.97 9.40 26.06
C THR A 153 -13.17 8.46 25.15
N ALA A 154 -12.94 7.22 25.56
CA ALA A 154 -12.32 6.20 24.73
C ALA A 154 -13.19 5.85 23.51
N GLN A 155 -14.51 5.70 23.69
CA GLN A 155 -15.45 5.45 22.60
C GLN A 155 -15.39 6.56 21.55
N ILE A 156 -15.43 7.84 21.98
CA ILE A 156 -15.34 9.00 21.08
C ILE A 156 -14.00 9.05 20.34
N ALA A 157 -12.89 8.73 21.01
CA ALA A 157 -11.56 8.75 20.38
C ALA A 157 -11.40 7.67 19.29
N SER A 158 -12.14 6.57 19.37
CA SER A 158 -12.12 5.49 18.38
C SER A 158 -13.22 5.55 17.32
N ALA A 159 -14.15 6.50 17.44
CA ALA A 159 -15.32 6.59 16.56
C ALA A 159 -14.97 7.22 15.20
N SER A 160 -15.70 6.85 14.15
CA SER A 160 -15.53 7.48 12.83
C SER A 160 -15.98 8.95 12.85
N LEU A 161 -15.53 9.72 11.87
CA LEU A 161 -15.92 11.14 11.75
C LEU A 161 -17.45 11.29 11.69
N GLU A 162 -18.13 10.45 10.93
CA GLU A 162 -19.59 10.47 10.77
C GLU A 162 -20.32 10.18 12.10
N GLN A 163 -19.77 9.27 12.92
CA GLN A 163 -20.32 8.99 14.24
C GLN A 163 -20.14 10.19 15.18
N ILE A 164 -18.98 10.84 15.13
CA ILE A 164 -18.70 12.03 15.93
C ILE A 164 -19.62 13.18 15.53
N GLU A 165 -19.83 13.43 14.24
CA GLU A 165 -20.75 14.46 13.72
C GLU A 165 -22.20 14.19 14.19
N GLN A 166 -22.68 12.94 14.09
CA GLN A 166 -24.02 12.56 14.58
C GLN A 166 -24.18 12.78 16.09
N TRP A 167 -23.19 12.36 16.88
CA TRP A 167 -23.21 12.59 18.33
C TRP A 167 -23.10 14.07 18.66
N PHE A 168 -22.40 14.86 17.87
CA PHE A 168 -22.33 16.30 18.04
C PHE A 168 -23.71 16.94 17.88
N ASP A 169 -24.44 16.59 16.83
CA ASP A 169 -25.80 17.09 16.61
C ASP A 169 -26.76 16.62 17.72
N SER A 170 -26.75 15.33 18.06
CA SER A 170 -27.56 14.81 19.17
C SER A 170 -27.20 15.46 20.51
N ALA A 171 -25.94 15.82 20.72
CA ALA A 171 -25.47 16.51 21.92
C ALA A 171 -25.96 17.95 22.05
N ILE A 172 -26.58 18.56 21.03
CA ILE A 172 -27.17 19.89 21.14
C ILE A 172 -28.53 19.79 21.88
N ASP A 173 -29.35 18.82 21.50
CA ASP A 173 -30.74 18.70 21.96
C ASP A 173 -30.93 17.70 23.10
N ALA A 174 -30.02 16.74 23.28
CA ALA A 174 -30.16 15.67 24.28
C ALA A 174 -30.34 16.21 25.70
N HIS A 175 -31.21 15.59 26.49
CA HIS A 175 -31.41 15.91 27.91
C HIS A 175 -30.52 15.10 28.85
N LEU A 176 -30.10 13.90 28.42
CA LEU A 176 -29.20 13.01 29.17
C LEU A 176 -28.00 12.61 28.30
N LEU A 177 -26.87 12.33 28.95
CA LEU A 177 -25.64 11.91 28.26
C LEU A 177 -25.86 10.65 27.41
N THR A 178 -26.67 9.70 27.89
CA THR A 178 -26.98 8.46 27.18
C THR A 178 -27.79 8.65 25.90
N ASP A 179 -28.52 9.76 25.78
CA ASP A 179 -29.32 10.04 24.59
C ASP A 179 -28.48 10.50 23.40
N VAL A 180 -27.23 10.92 23.64
CA VAL A 180 -26.29 11.36 22.62
C VAL A 180 -25.81 10.19 21.74
N PHE A 181 -25.67 9.01 22.34
CA PHE A 181 -25.04 7.84 21.73
C PHE A 181 -26.05 6.82 21.17
N LYS A 182 -27.31 7.23 21.00
CA LYS A 182 -28.38 6.42 20.39
C LYS A 182 -28.42 6.64 18.88
#